data_AF-E2AJ83-F1
#
_entry.id   AF-E2AJ83-F1
#
_cell.length_a   1.000
_cell.length_b   1.000
_cell.length_c   1.000
_cell.angle_alpha   90.00
_cell.angle_beta   90.00
_cell.angle_gamma   90.00
#
_symmetry.space_group_name_H-M   'P 1'
#
loop_
_entity.id
_entity.type
_entity.pdbx_description
1 polymer ?
#
loop_
_entity_poly.entity_id
_entity_poly.type
_entity_poly.pdbx_seq_one_letter_code
_entity_poly.pdbx_strand_id
1 'polypeptide(L)'
;MGLPRFSLKRYFLYVLCLTGTLLVLLNLLQDEIWHSIRSHPPGQPQQSVRTASDLSKVSNINGSISLGENSIDSDPTRRPWYMKGGTRRPFPARKARNTGRRLAQLWPEENAYDDRVTNQLMFVPPDYNRTNGDHPLKKIMIPHGMAEAKVGPDIFFQQRCPVNTCTIVRDNPDSADLILFKDYVTHVGRRSNSQVWMLYFLECPYHTQSVKNALINWTATYRRDSDVVAPYERWQYYDSSITQIPQTFNYAANKTKKVAWFVSNCHPRNQRMNYARELSKYIQVDIYGACGSLRCPRSQSQTCFDMLDEDYKFYLAFENSNCKDYITEKFFVNGLGHNVLPIVMGAHPTDYARSAPYRSYIHVDEFESPKELAEYLHRLDRDDDLYNSYFRWKGTGEFINTYFWCRVCAMLHDDRLPKYYKDVNEWWRGEGVCTTNSWREHEFTRSQSQRNT
;
A
#
# COMPACT_ATOMS: atom_id res chain seq x y z
N MET A 1 50.46 27.63 -39.78
CA MET A 1 49.22 27.58 -38.97
C MET A 1 49.42 26.55 -37.87
N GLY A 2 49.59 26.99 -36.62
CA GLY A 2 49.78 26.08 -35.48
C GLY A 2 48.43 25.56 -34.98
N LEU A 3 48.31 24.25 -34.81
CA LEU A 3 47.13 23.63 -34.22
C LEU A 3 46.95 24.09 -32.76
N PRO A 4 45.71 24.38 -32.31
CA PRO A 4 45.48 24.88 -30.96
C PRO A 4 45.73 23.75 -29.94
N ARG A 5 46.63 24.00 -28.99
CA ARG A 5 46.84 23.15 -27.81
C ARG A 5 45.63 23.25 -26.90
N PHE A 6 44.77 22.24 -26.91
CA PHE A 6 43.69 22.11 -25.94
C PHE A 6 44.26 21.72 -24.56
N SER A 7 43.98 22.54 -23.55
CA SER A 7 44.31 22.26 -22.15
C SER A 7 43.54 21.03 -21.66
N LEU A 8 44.22 20.09 -20.97
CA LEU A 8 43.61 18.92 -20.33
C LEU A 8 42.40 19.28 -19.45
N LYS A 9 42.39 20.48 -18.85
CA LYS A 9 41.26 20.97 -18.04
C LYS A 9 40.00 21.20 -18.87
N ARG A 10 40.13 21.66 -20.13
CA ARG A 10 38.98 21.82 -21.03
C ARG A 10 38.47 20.46 -21.51
N TYR A 11 39.36 19.52 -21.82
CA TYR A 11 38.97 18.15 -22.18
C TYR A 11 38.18 17.47 -21.05
N PHE A 12 38.64 17.60 -19.80
CA PHE A 12 37.94 17.04 -18.64
C PHE A 12 36.54 17.65 -18.46
N LEU A 13 36.40 18.97 -18.64
CA LEU A 13 35.10 19.64 -18.56
C LEU A 13 34.13 19.17 -19.66
N TYR A 14 34.62 18.98 -20.89
CA TYR A 14 33.80 18.46 -21.99
C TYR A 14 33.36 17.02 -21.76
N VAL A 15 34.24 16.16 -21.25
CA VAL A 15 33.89 14.77 -20.89
C VAL A 15 32.85 14.75 -19.76
N LEU A 16 32.98 15.61 -18.75
CA LEU A 16 32.01 15.68 -17.63
C LEU A 16 30.64 16.21 -18.08
N CYS A 17 30.61 17.18 -19.00
CA CYS A 17 29.35 17.65 -19.58
C CYS A 17 28.70 16.58 -20.48
N LEU A 18 29.49 15.86 -21.29
CA LEU A 18 28.99 14.79 -22.16
C LEU A 18 28.47 13.57 -21.37
N THR A 19 29.13 13.19 -20.28
CA THR A 19 28.64 12.11 -19.41
C THR A 19 27.40 12.55 -18.62
N GLY A 20 27.34 13.81 -18.18
CA GLY A 20 26.16 14.39 -17.53
C GLY A 20 24.95 14.46 -18.45
N THR A 21 25.10 14.90 -19.70
CA THR A 21 23.99 14.93 -20.67
C THR A 21 23.56 13.53 -21.10
N LEU A 22 24.49 12.58 -21.22
CA LEU A 22 24.16 11.17 -21.52
C LEU A 22 23.37 10.53 -20.36
N LEU A 23 23.72 10.81 -19.10
CA LEU A 23 22.97 10.34 -17.92
C LEU A 23 21.57 10.94 -17.83
N VAL A 24 21.39 12.21 -18.21
CA VAL A 24 20.06 12.85 -18.27
C VAL A 24 19.22 12.24 -19.39
N LEU A 25 19.80 12.01 -20.57
CA LEU A 25 19.11 11.36 -21.69
C LEU A 25 18.73 9.91 -21.38
N LEU A 26 19.60 9.15 -20.71
CA LEU A 26 19.31 7.79 -20.26
C LEU A 26 18.18 7.74 -19.21
N ASN A 27 18.12 8.72 -18.29
CA ASN A 27 17.01 8.83 -17.34
C ASN A 27 15.68 9.21 -18.01
N LEU A 28 15.70 10.10 -19.01
CA LEU A 28 14.49 10.47 -19.77
C LEU A 28 13.99 9.30 -20.64
N LEU A 29 14.90 8.54 -21.25
CA LEU A 29 14.57 7.31 -21.98
C LEU A 29 14.01 6.23 -21.04
N GLN A 30 14.52 6.12 -19.81
CA GLN A 30 14.01 5.19 -18.81
C GLN A 30 12.57 5.55 -18.39
N ASP A 31 12.26 6.84 -18.20
CA ASP A 31 10.90 7.31 -17.88
C ASP A 31 9.89 7.05 -19.02
N GLU A 32 10.30 7.24 -20.29
CA GLU A 32 9.46 6.88 -21.44
C GLU A 32 9.25 5.37 -21.57
N ILE A 33 10.27 4.56 -21.29
CA ILE A 33 10.16 3.09 -21.29
C ILE A 33 9.19 2.62 -20.18
N TRP A 34 9.25 3.21 -18.97
CA TRP A 34 8.30 2.92 -17.89
C TRP A 34 6.85 3.32 -18.24
N HIS A 35 6.65 4.40 -19.00
CA HIS A 35 5.34 4.79 -19.51
C HIS A 35 4.83 3.87 -20.64
N SER A 36 5.72 3.36 -21.49
CA SER A 36 5.40 2.42 -22.57
C SER A 36 5.02 1.03 -22.03
N ILE A 37 5.74 0.52 -21.03
CA ILE A 37 5.48 -0.79 -20.41
C ILE A 37 4.13 -0.80 -19.67
N ARG A 38 3.68 0.33 -19.12
CA ARG A 38 2.35 0.45 -18.47
C ARG A 38 1.16 0.49 -19.43
N SER A 39 1.38 0.66 -20.73
CA SER A 39 0.30 0.94 -21.69
C SER A 39 -0.06 -0.20 -22.64
N HIS A 40 0.51 -1.40 -22.52
CA HIS A 40 0.16 -2.54 -23.39
C HIS A 40 -0.89 -3.47 -22.73
N PRO A 41 -2.08 -3.65 -23.35
CA PRO A 41 -2.96 -4.79 -23.06
C PRO A 41 -2.49 -6.05 -23.81
N PRO A 42 -2.77 -7.26 -23.32
CA PRO A 42 -2.37 -8.49 -24.00
C PRO A 42 -3.16 -8.66 -25.31
N GLY A 43 -2.41 -8.81 -26.42
CA GLY A 43 -2.96 -9.09 -27.74
C GLY A 43 -3.55 -10.50 -27.83
N GLN A 44 -4.73 -10.61 -28.44
CA GLN A 44 -5.28 -11.88 -28.91
C GLN A 44 -5.02 -12.06 -30.42
N PRO A 45 -4.89 -13.31 -30.92
CA PRO A 45 -4.60 -13.59 -32.32
C PRO A 45 -5.83 -13.38 -33.21
N GLN A 46 -5.59 -12.82 -34.40
CA GLN A 46 -6.54 -12.71 -35.50
C GLN A 46 -6.91 -14.08 -36.09
N GLN A 47 -8.20 -14.34 -36.26
CA GLN A 47 -8.72 -15.11 -37.40
C GLN A 47 -10.01 -14.45 -37.93
N SER A 48 -10.09 -14.41 -39.25
CA SER A 48 -11.07 -13.68 -40.05
C SER A 48 -12.22 -14.57 -40.51
N VAL A 49 -13.32 -13.90 -40.93
CA VAL A 49 -14.24 -14.23 -42.06
C VAL A 49 -15.75 -14.31 -41.72
N ARG A 50 -16.45 -13.26 -42.20
CA ARG A 50 -17.79 -13.12 -42.84
C ARG A 50 -19.13 -13.32 -42.06
N THR A 51 -19.85 -12.19 -42.03
CA THR A 51 -21.30 -11.89 -42.12
C THR A 51 -22.29 -13.01 -42.47
N ALA A 52 -23.42 -13.11 -41.73
CA ALA A 52 -24.74 -12.55 -42.08
C ALA A 52 -25.86 -12.96 -41.09
N SER A 53 -26.82 -12.05 -40.90
CA SER A 53 -28.21 -12.15 -40.41
C SER A 53 -28.81 -13.53 -40.08
N ASP A 54 -29.49 -13.67 -38.93
CA ASP A 54 -30.95 -13.55 -38.89
C ASP A 54 -31.56 -13.65 -37.47
N LEU A 55 -32.63 -12.88 -37.29
CA LEU A 55 -33.55 -12.94 -36.16
C LEU A 55 -34.51 -14.13 -36.33
N SER A 56 -34.54 -15.06 -35.38
CA SER A 56 -35.80 -15.76 -35.06
C SER A 56 -35.82 -16.26 -33.62
N LYS A 57 -36.91 -15.89 -32.95
CA LYS A 57 -37.34 -16.34 -31.62
C LYS A 57 -37.82 -17.78 -31.71
N VAL A 58 -37.36 -18.68 -30.83
CA VAL A 58 -38.22 -19.74 -30.25
C VAL A 58 -37.77 -20.01 -28.82
N SER A 59 -38.69 -19.74 -27.90
CA SER A 59 -38.69 -20.15 -26.50
C SER A 59 -38.77 -21.68 -26.37
N ASN A 60 -37.91 -22.28 -25.54
CA ASN A 60 -38.30 -23.47 -24.77
C ASN A 60 -37.58 -23.52 -23.43
N ILE A 61 -38.40 -23.78 -22.42
CA ILE A 61 -38.13 -23.81 -20.99
C ILE A 61 -37.46 -25.14 -20.65
N ASN A 62 -36.26 -25.09 -20.07
CA ASN A 62 -35.73 -26.08 -19.14
C ASN A 62 -34.63 -25.40 -18.31
N GLY A 63 -34.97 -25.06 -17.08
CA GLY A 63 -34.12 -24.29 -16.17
C GLY A 63 -32.93 -25.09 -15.67
N SER A 64 -31.85 -25.12 -16.44
CA SER A 64 -30.51 -25.05 -15.88
C SER A 64 -30.19 -23.57 -15.71
N ILE A 65 -30.06 -23.10 -14.47
CA ILE A 65 -29.50 -21.77 -14.21
C ILE A 65 -28.05 -21.81 -14.70
N SER A 66 -27.82 -21.35 -15.93
CA SER A 66 -26.50 -20.96 -16.35
C SER A 66 -26.15 -19.75 -15.48
N LEU A 67 -25.14 -19.92 -14.63
CA LEU A 67 -24.46 -18.82 -13.98
C LEU A 67 -23.95 -17.93 -15.12
N GLY A 68 -24.69 -16.87 -15.43
CA GLY A 68 -24.27 -15.86 -16.39
C GLY A 68 -22.88 -15.38 -15.99
N GLU A 69 -22.02 -15.19 -16.99
CA GLU A 69 -20.73 -14.54 -16.81
C GLU A 69 -20.92 -13.30 -15.93
N ASN A 70 -20.49 -13.41 -14.67
CA ASN A 70 -20.38 -12.27 -13.78
C ASN A 70 -19.25 -11.40 -14.35
N SER A 71 -19.57 -10.61 -15.37
CA SER A 71 -18.66 -9.61 -15.90
C SER A 71 -18.45 -8.62 -14.78
N ILE A 72 -17.31 -8.73 -14.10
CA ILE A 72 -16.90 -7.73 -13.14
C ILE A 72 -16.79 -6.41 -13.91
N ASP A 73 -17.74 -5.52 -13.60
CA ASP A 73 -17.72 -4.10 -13.95
C ASP A 73 -17.31 -3.79 -15.40
N SER A 74 -18.27 -3.95 -16.32
CA SER A 74 -18.07 -3.77 -17.77
C SER A 74 -17.76 -2.33 -18.20
N ASP A 75 -17.93 -1.34 -17.32
CA ASP A 75 -17.70 0.07 -17.62
C ASP A 75 -16.81 0.74 -16.56
N PRO A 76 -15.48 0.72 -16.75
CA PRO A 76 -14.52 1.33 -15.83
C PRO A 76 -14.76 2.81 -15.54
N THR A 77 -15.49 3.54 -16.41
CA THR A 77 -15.72 4.97 -16.23
C THR A 77 -16.60 5.29 -15.01
N ARG A 78 -17.41 4.33 -14.55
CA ARG A 78 -18.28 4.43 -13.37
C ARG A 78 -17.51 4.34 -12.04
N ARG A 79 -16.26 3.86 -12.10
CA ARG A 79 -15.39 3.75 -10.92
C ARG A 79 -15.02 5.13 -10.38
N PRO A 80 -14.72 5.24 -9.06
CA PRO A 80 -14.12 6.43 -8.47
C PRO A 80 -12.89 6.93 -9.22
N TRP A 81 -12.65 8.24 -9.20
CA TRP A 81 -11.55 8.92 -9.90
C TRP A 81 -10.13 8.41 -9.58
N TYR A 82 -9.94 7.73 -8.45
CA TYR A 82 -8.65 7.19 -8.01
C TYR A 82 -8.40 5.73 -8.45
N MET A 83 -9.39 5.10 -9.09
CA MET A 83 -9.32 3.73 -9.62
C MET A 83 -8.97 3.76 -11.12
N LYS A 84 -8.39 2.68 -11.65
CA LYS A 84 -7.99 2.59 -13.05
C LYS A 84 -9.21 2.72 -13.97
N GLY A 85 -9.15 3.73 -14.85
CA GLY A 85 -10.22 4.07 -15.79
C GLY A 85 -11.40 4.86 -15.17
N GLY A 86 -11.40 5.08 -13.86
CA GLY A 86 -12.49 5.74 -13.16
C GLY A 86 -12.57 7.24 -13.44
N THR A 87 -13.80 7.74 -13.63
CA THR A 87 -14.06 9.17 -13.87
C THR A 87 -14.98 9.80 -12.82
N ARG A 88 -15.57 8.98 -11.93
CA ARG A 88 -16.54 9.45 -10.93
C ARG A 88 -15.86 10.31 -9.85
N ARG A 89 -16.16 11.61 -9.89
CA ARG A 89 -15.71 12.61 -8.92
C ARG A 89 -16.65 12.68 -7.70
N PRO A 90 -16.15 13.07 -6.51
CA PRO A 90 -16.99 13.34 -5.37
C PRO A 90 -17.81 14.64 -5.52
N PHE A 91 -18.94 14.69 -4.83
CA PHE A 91 -19.73 15.92 -4.64
C PHE A 91 -19.46 16.51 -3.25
N PRO A 92 -19.72 17.82 -3.03
CA PRO A 92 -19.66 18.42 -1.71
C PRO A 92 -20.45 17.62 -0.68
N ALA A 93 -19.83 17.38 0.48
CA ALA A 93 -20.40 16.58 1.54
C ALA A 93 -21.71 17.18 2.05
N ARG A 94 -22.66 16.32 2.39
CA ARG A 94 -23.94 16.76 2.97
C ARG A 94 -23.75 17.08 4.45
N LYS A 95 -24.47 18.10 4.94
CA LYS A 95 -24.57 18.42 6.37
C LYS A 95 -25.84 17.81 6.98
N ALA A 96 -25.73 17.35 8.22
CA ALA A 96 -26.87 16.95 9.03
C ALA A 96 -27.72 18.18 9.37
N ARG A 97 -29.05 18.08 9.20
CA ARG A 97 -29.96 19.23 9.39
C ARG A 97 -29.99 19.76 10.82
N ASN A 98 -29.80 18.88 11.81
CA ASN A 98 -29.91 19.18 13.22
C ASN A 98 -28.60 19.71 13.84
N THR A 99 -27.44 19.19 13.43
CA THR A 99 -26.15 19.57 14.02
C THR A 99 -25.32 20.50 13.13
N GLY A 100 -25.68 20.64 11.86
CA GLY A 100 -24.90 21.37 10.87
C GLY A 100 -23.57 20.71 10.47
N ARG A 101 -23.19 19.60 11.12
CA ARG A 101 -21.95 18.86 10.82
C ARG A 101 -22.08 18.06 9.54
N ARG A 102 -21.00 17.90 8.79
CA ARG A 102 -20.95 16.98 7.65
C ARG A 102 -21.30 15.54 8.06
N LEU A 103 -21.85 14.78 7.12
CA LEU A 103 -22.20 13.36 7.31
C LEU A 103 -21.05 12.40 6.97
N ALA A 104 -20.02 12.87 6.27
CA ALA A 104 -18.88 12.04 5.86
C ALA A 104 -18.07 11.59 7.09
N GLN A 105 -17.80 10.28 7.19
CA GLN A 105 -16.96 9.67 8.23
C GLN A 105 -15.50 9.64 7.78
N LEU A 106 -14.73 10.62 8.23
CA LEU A 106 -13.35 10.88 7.78
C LEU A 106 -12.32 10.53 8.84
N TRP A 107 -12.71 10.50 10.11
CA TRP A 107 -11.79 10.39 11.24
C TRP A 107 -11.97 9.08 12.02
N PRO A 108 -10.92 8.58 12.71
CA PRO A 108 -10.99 7.31 13.44
C PRO A 108 -12.14 7.20 14.44
N GLU A 109 -12.50 8.32 15.06
CA GLU A 109 -13.57 8.38 16.07
C GLU A 109 -14.98 8.37 15.44
N GLU A 110 -15.08 8.63 14.13
CA GLU A 110 -16.34 8.62 13.37
C GLU A 110 -16.59 7.25 12.73
N ASN A 111 -15.53 6.50 12.40
CA ASN A 111 -15.59 5.12 11.97
C ASN A 111 -14.29 4.38 12.33
N ALA A 112 -14.36 3.59 13.40
CA ALA A 112 -13.21 2.87 13.96
C ALA A 112 -12.90 1.53 13.25
N TYR A 113 -13.81 1.03 12.42
CA TYR A 113 -13.67 -0.27 11.74
C TYR A 113 -13.11 -0.14 10.32
N ASP A 114 -13.40 0.98 9.66
CA ASP A 114 -12.87 1.34 8.36
C ASP A 114 -11.54 2.10 8.50
N ASP A 115 -10.67 2.04 7.50
CA ASP A 115 -9.43 2.83 7.44
C ASP A 115 -9.63 4.21 6.79
N ARG A 116 -10.85 4.48 6.29
CA ARG A 116 -11.36 5.77 5.82
C ARG A 116 -10.69 6.31 4.58
N VAL A 117 -9.77 5.56 3.95
CA VAL A 117 -9.03 6.03 2.78
C VAL A 117 -9.97 6.42 1.64
N THR A 118 -10.95 5.56 1.34
CA THR A 118 -11.93 5.81 0.26
C THR A 118 -12.87 6.96 0.59
N ASN A 119 -13.33 7.06 1.85
CA ASN A 119 -14.14 8.18 2.32
C ASN A 119 -13.38 9.51 2.19
N GLN A 120 -12.11 9.54 2.59
CA GLN A 120 -11.24 10.72 2.47
C GLN A 120 -10.96 11.08 1.00
N LEU A 121 -10.74 10.10 0.11
CA LEU A 121 -10.58 10.32 -1.33
C LEU A 121 -11.86 10.85 -2.01
N MET A 122 -13.02 10.55 -1.44
CA MET A 122 -14.33 10.99 -1.92
C MET A 122 -14.91 12.16 -1.12
N PHE A 123 -14.08 12.85 -0.33
CA PHE A 123 -14.50 13.99 0.46
C PHE A 123 -14.23 15.32 -0.26
N VAL A 124 -15.26 16.16 -0.30
CA VAL A 124 -15.18 17.58 -0.65
C VAL A 124 -15.97 18.33 0.43
N PRO A 125 -15.43 19.39 1.07
CA PRO A 125 -16.16 20.15 2.08
C PRO A 125 -17.49 20.70 1.54
N PRO A 126 -18.55 20.81 2.38
CA PRO A 126 -19.90 21.14 1.92
C PRO A 126 -20.03 22.43 1.10
N ASP A 127 -19.20 23.43 1.35
CA ASP A 127 -19.25 24.74 0.71
C ASP A 127 -18.06 25.01 -0.24
N TYR A 128 -17.26 23.98 -0.55
CA TYR A 128 -15.99 24.08 -1.31
C TYR A 128 -16.12 24.52 -2.79
N ASN A 129 -17.30 24.37 -3.40
CA ASN A 129 -17.52 24.74 -4.81
C ASN A 129 -18.46 25.94 -4.96
N ARG A 130 -18.96 26.51 -3.86
CA ARG A 130 -20.00 27.56 -3.89
C ARG A 130 -19.45 28.96 -3.84
N THR A 131 -18.27 29.14 -3.24
CA THR A 131 -17.57 30.42 -3.24
C THR A 131 -16.65 30.46 -4.46
N ASN A 132 -16.75 31.50 -5.28
CA ASN A 132 -15.97 31.72 -6.51
C ASN A 132 -14.45 31.86 -6.21
N GLY A 133 -13.78 30.81 -5.75
CA GLY A 133 -12.34 30.78 -5.50
C GLY A 133 -11.87 31.31 -4.13
N ASP A 134 -12.75 31.79 -3.27
CA ASP A 134 -12.40 32.39 -1.95
C ASP A 134 -12.08 31.36 -0.84
N HIS A 135 -11.58 30.18 -1.19
CA HIS A 135 -11.13 29.22 -0.17
C HIS A 135 -9.73 29.60 0.32
N PRO A 136 -9.51 29.67 1.65
CA PRO A 136 -8.22 30.01 2.19
C PRO A 136 -7.19 28.95 1.78
N LEU A 137 -6.12 29.39 1.10
CA LEU A 137 -5.01 28.52 0.73
C LEU A 137 -4.34 27.96 1.99
N LYS A 138 -4.38 26.62 2.16
CA LYS A 138 -3.78 25.95 3.31
C LYS A 138 -2.30 25.67 3.10
N LYS A 139 -1.46 26.07 4.04
CA LYS A 139 0.00 25.86 4.00
C LYS A 139 0.39 24.61 4.79
N ILE A 140 1.05 23.67 4.11
CA ILE A 140 1.57 22.44 4.70
C ILE A 140 3.09 22.52 4.74
N MET A 141 3.66 22.67 5.93
CA MET A 141 5.09 22.67 6.14
C MET A 141 5.63 21.26 6.37
N ILE A 142 6.77 20.97 5.74
CA ILE A 142 7.49 19.71 5.96
C ILE A 142 8.96 20.04 6.25
N PRO A 143 9.38 20.05 7.52
CA PRO A 143 10.73 20.50 7.91
C PRO A 143 11.84 19.58 7.38
N HIS A 144 11.58 18.28 7.18
CA HIS A 144 12.56 17.32 6.69
C HIS A 144 11.91 16.12 6.00
N GLY A 145 12.67 15.48 5.10
CA GLY A 145 12.20 14.34 4.32
C GLY A 145 11.11 14.70 3.30
N MET A 146 10.46 13.66 2.76
CA MET A 146 9.43 13.76 1.71
C MET A 146 9.87 14.61 0.52
N ALA A 147 10.99 14.24 -0.11
CA ALA A 147 11.57 15.00 -1.22
C ALA A 147 10.65 15.05 -2.45
N GLU A 148 9.74 14.09 -2.58
CA GLU A 148 8.68 14.04 -3.58
C GLU A 148 7.66 15.18 -3.46
N ALA A 149 7.47 15.74 -2.25
CA ALA A 149 6.58 16.87 -2.01
C ALA A 149 7.32 18.20 -2.24
N LYS A 150 7.45 18.59 -3.51
CA LYS A 150 8.09 19.85 -3.91
C LYS A 150 7.30 21.06 -3.39
N VAL A 151 8.00 22.17 -3.11
CA VAL A 151 7.40 23.45 -2.69
C VAL A 151 6.42 23.94 -3.75
N GLY A 152 5.29 24.49 -3.30
CA GLY A 152 4.23 24.98 -4.17
C GLY A 152 2.99 24.09 -4.19
N PRO A 153 2.00 24.42 -5.03
CA PRO A 153 0.72 23.72 -5.07
C PRO A 153 0.68 22.59 -6.11
N ASP A 154 1.72 22.42 -6.91
CA ASP A 154 1.73 21.58 -8.12
C ASP A 154 1.29 20.14 -7.86
N ILE A 155 1.69 19.55 -6.73
CA ILE A 155 1.34 18.16 -6.40
C ILE A 155 -0.17 17.95 -6.33
N PHE A 156 -0.94 18.94 -5.88
CA PHE A 156 -2.40 18.85 -5.78
C PHE A 156 -3.08 18.96 -7.14
N PHE A 157 -2.52 19.76 -8.05
CA PHE A 157 -3.03 19.89 -9.42
C PHE A 157 -2.65 18.69 -10.30
N GLN A 158 -1.40 18.23 -10.22
CA GLN A 158 -0.89 17.08 -10.96
C GLN A 158 -1.62 15.79 -10.58
N GLN A 159 -1.91 15.60 -9.29
CA GLN A 159 -2.74 14.48 -8.81
C GLN A 159 -4.24 14.69 -9.06
N ARG A 160 -4.63 15.85 -9.60
CA ARG A 160 -6.02 16.24 -9.87
C ARG A 160 -6.91 16.08 -8.63
N CYS A 161 -6.43 16.52 -7.46
CA CYS A 161 -7.15 16.37 -6.20
C CYS A 161 -8.53 17.06 -6.25
N PRO A 162 -9.61 16.44 -5.74
CA PRO A 162 -10.91 17.10 -5.63
C PRO A 162 -10.88 18.36 -4.75
N VAL A 163 -10.03 18.36 -3.72
CA VAL A 163 -9.69 19.51 -2.88
C VAL A 163 -8.21 19.81 -3.09
N ASN A 164 -7.90 21.00 -3.60
CA ASN A 164 -6.59 21.36 -4.13
C ASN A 164 -6.10 22.75 -3.70
N THR A 165 -6.82 23.45 -2.82
CA THR A 165 -6.42 24.75 -2.27
C THR A 165 -5.44 24.57 -1.10
N CYS A 166 -4.33 23.89 -1.39
CA CYS A 166 -3.21 23.70 -0.48
C CYS A 166 -1.88 23.98 -1.19
N THR A 167 -0.84 24.29 -0.42
CA THR A 167 0.52 24.47 -0.94
C THR A 167 1.54 23.89 0.04
N ILE A 168 2.59 23.26 -0.50
CA ILE A 168 3.71 22.78 0.30
C ILE A 168 4.70 23.93 0.54
N VAL A 169 5.13 24.11 1.79
CA VAL A 169 6.15 25.07 2.18
C VAL A 169 7.27 24.37 2.97
N ARG A 170 8.46 24.96 2.99
CA ARG A 170 9.62 24.43 3.75
C ARG A 170 10.18 25.45 4.74
N ASP A 171 9.70 26.68 4.65
CA ASP A 171 10.09 27.84 5.42
C ASP A 171 8.92 28.35 6.28
N ASN A 172 9.27 29.11 7.32
CA ASN A 172 8.34 29.84 8.18
C ASN A 172 7.23 28.99 8.86
N PRO A 173 7.58 28.29 9.97
CA PRO A 173 6.62 27.46 10.71
C PRO A 173 5.43 28.23 11.26
N ASP A 174 5.57 29.52 11.59
CA ASP A 174 4.49 30.31 12.19
C ASP A 174 3.31 30.53 11.24
N SER A 175 3.55 30.46 9.92
CA SER A 175 2.53 30.67 8.89
C SER A 175 1.82 29.39 8.43
N ALA A 176 2.27 28.22 8.89
CA ALA A 176 1.77 26.94 8.42
C ALA A 176 0.44 26.56 9.12
N ASP A 177 -0.55 26.09 8.36
CA ASP A 177 -1.76 25.48 8.91
C ASP A 177 -1.47 24.07 9.45
N LEU A 178 -0.57 23.34 8.79
CA LEU A 178 -0.11 22.02 9.20
C LEU A 178 1.42 21.92 9.13
N ILE A 179 2.03 21.31 10.14
CA ILE A 179 3.43 20.87 10.10
C ILE A 179 3.48 19.34 10.17
N LEU A 180 4.07 18.71 9.16
CA LEU A 180 4.21 17.26 9.06
C LEU A 180 5.63 16.83 9.44
N PHE A 181 5.77 16.10 10.54
CA PHE A 181 7.04 15.55 11.01
C PHE A 181 7.21 14.11 10.56
N LYS A 182 8.13 13.85 9.63
CA LYS A 182 8.49 12.49 9.19
C LYS A 182 9.51 11.87 10.15
N ASP A 183 9.25 10.67 10.67
CA ASP A 183 10.16 9.86 11.51
C ASP A 183 10.54 10.41 12.89
N TYR A 184 10.60 11.73 13.08
CA TYR A 184 10.85 12.38 14.37
C TYR A 184 10.35 13.83 14.37
N VAL A 185 9.97 14.32 15.55
CA VAL A 185 9.57 15.72 15.75
C VAL A 185 10.82 16.58 15.91
N THR A 186 10.88 17.68 15.18
CA THR A 186 11.92 18.71 15.30
C THR A 186 11.38 19.93 16.01
N HIS A 187 12.25 20.66 16.72
CA HIS A 187 11.86 21.93 17.33
C HIS A 187 11.73 22.99 16.23
N VAL A 188 10.49 23.37 15.92
CA VAL A 188 10.15 24.34 14.87
C VAL A 188 9.58 25.65 15.44
N GLY A 189 9.95 26.00 16.68
CA GLY A 189 9.50 27.23 17.34
C GLY A 189 8.21 27.05 18.15
N ARG A 190 7.46 28.15 18.35
CA ARG A 190 6.27 28.18 19.20
C ARG A 190 5.04 27.75 18.40
N ARG A 191 4.34 26.73 18.88
CA ARG A 191 3.10 26.24 18.27
C ARG A 191 1.97 27.27 18.39
N SER A 192 1.36 27.65 17.27
CA SER A 192 0.10 28.40 17.24
C SER A 192 -1.09 27.51 17.62
N ASN A 193 -2.13 28.08 18.25
CA ASN A 193 -3.31 27.34 18.70
C ASN A 193 -4.11 26.71 17.55
N SER A 194 -4.09 27.33 16.36
CA SER A 194 -4.78 26.84 15.16
C SER A 194 -3.95 25.88 14.31
N GLN A 195 -2.66 25.71 14.61
CA GLN A 195 -1.75 24.89 13.82
C GLN A 195 -1.88 23.40 14.17
N VAL A 196 -1.94 22.58 13.12
CA VAL A 196 -1.98 21.12 13.22
C VAL A 196 -0.56 20.57 13.16
N TRP A 197 -0.16 19.78 14.14
CA TRP A 197 1.07 19.00 14.08
C TRP A 197 0.72 17.55 13.74
N MET A 198 1.26 17.05 12.63
CA MET A 198 1.02 15.70 12.15
C MET A 198 2.30 14.87 12.21
N LEU A 199 2.20 13.68 12.79
CA LEU A 199 3.30 12.72 12.85
C LEU A 199 3.18 11.71 11.73
N TYR A 200 4.25 11.51 10.95
CA TYR A 200 4.29 10.52 9.87
C TYR A 200 5.33 9.43 10.15
N PHE A 201 4.89 8.18 10.25
CA PHE A 201 5.75 7.00 10.43
C PHE A 201 5.38 5.90 9.45
N LEU A 202 6.39 5.38 8.74
CA LEU A 202 6.23 4.21 7.88
C LEU A 202 6.83 2.94 8.51
N GLU A 203 7.86 3.08 9.34
CA GLU A 203 8.43 1.99 10.13
C GLU A 203 7.62 1.70 11.39
N CYS A 204 7.78 0.51 11.96
CA CYS A 204 7.02 0.07 13.13
C CYS A 204 7.45 0.76 14.45
N PRO A 205 6.67 0.62 15.54
CA PRO A 205 6.99 1.17 16.86
C PRO A 205 8.39 0.83 17.38
N TYR A 206 8.89 -0.39 17.16
CA TYR A 206 10.22 -0.80 17.59
C TYR A 206 11.37 -0.15 16.79
N HIS A 207 11.05 0.44 15.65
CA HIS A 207 12.02 1.07 14.73
C HIS A 207 11.79 2.58 14.59
N THR A 208 11.00 3.19 15.48
CA THR A 208 10.70 4.64 15.48
C THR A 208 11.03 5.29 16.84
N GLN A 209 11.45 6.54 16.81
CA GLN A 209 11.82 7.28 18.02
C GLN A 209 10.59 7.68 18.85
N SER A 210 10.72 7.67 20.18
CA SER A 210 9.67 8.19 21.06
C SER A 210 9.50 9.68 20.84
N VAL A 211 8.24 10.13 20.78
CA VAL A 211 7.91 11.54 20.67
C VAL A 211 8.02 12.18 22.05
N LYS A 212 8.91 13.15 22.22
CA LYS A 212 9.13 13.84 23.49
C LYS A 212 8.64 15.27 23.39
N ASN A 213 7.90 15.72 24.42
CA ASN A 213 7.52 17.13 24.62
C ASN A 213 6.87 17.80 23.38
N ALA A 214 6.04 17.06 22.64
CA ALA A 214 5.36 17.57 21.44
C ALA A 214 3.87 17.23 21.48
N LEU A 215 3.03 18.23 21.18
CA LEU A 215 1.59 18.07 21.11
C LEU A 215 1.19 17.67 19.68
N ILE A 216 0.98 16.37 19.47
CA ILE A 216 0.55 15.84 18.17
C ILE A 216 -0.96 15.95 18.05
N ASN A 217 -1.41 16.50 16.92
CA ASN A 217 -2.82 16.61 16.57
C ASN A 217 -3.24 15.40 15.72
N TRP A 218 -2.50 15.12 14.65
CA TRP A 218 -2.83 14.09 13.66
C TRP A 218 -1.72 13.04 13.53
N THR A 219 -2.10 11.83 13.12
CA THR A 219 -1.17 10.75 12.80
C THR A 219 -1.35 10.29 11.36
N ALA A 220 -0.24 10.00 10.71
CA ALA A 220 -0.17 9.46 9.36
C ALA A 220 0.76 8.26 9.32
N THR A 221 0.22 7.07 9.56
CA THR A 221 1.00 5.83 9.62
C THR A 221 0.29 4.70 8.89
N TYR A 222 0.91 3.53 8.80
CA TYR A 222 0.27 2.34 8.25
C TYR A 222 -0.93 1.86 9.07
N ARG A 223 -1.06 2.25 10.35
CA ARG A 223 -2.17 1.81 11.20
C ARG A 223 -3.52 2.32 10.69
N ARG A 224 -4.51 1.43 10.68
CA ARG A 224 -5.87 1.72 10.20
C ARG A 224 -6.62 2.69 11.10
N ASP A 225 -6.15 2.93 12.33
CA ASP A 225 -6.68 3.93 13.26
C ASP A 225 -5.90 5.27 13.24
N SER A 226 -5.01 5.48 12.27
CA SER A 226 -4.39 6.79 12.03
C SER A 226 -5.38 7.80 11.48
N ASP A 227 -5.18 9.09 11.76
CA ASP A 227 -6.01 10.16 11.18
C ASP A 227 -5.99 10.11 9.64
N VAL A 228 -4.79 10.05 9.05
CA VAL A 228 -4.59 9.85 7.61
C VAL A 228 -3.81 8.57 7.40
N VAL A 229 -4.49 7.45 7.14
CA VAL A 229 -3.80 6.16 6.96
C VAL A 229 -2.86 6.22 5.77
N ALA A 230 -1.58 5.87 5.97
CA ALA A 230 -0.52 5.82 4.97
C ALA A 230 -0.03 4.38 4.84
N PRO A 231 -0.81 3.49 4.21
CA PRO A 231 -0.42 2.09 4.06
C PRO A 231 0.66 1.97 2.97
N TYR A 232 1.43 0.88 2.99
CA TYR A 232 2.37 0.58 1.91
C TYR A 232 1.64 0.35 0.58
N GLU A 233 0.55 -0.40 0.62
CA GLU A 233 -0.37 -0.60 -0.50
C GLU A 233 -1.80 -0.74 0.01
N ARG A 234 -2.79 -0.56 -0.88
CA ARG A 234 -4.20 -0.71 -0.53
C ARG A 234 -4.98 -1.45 -1.61
N TRP A 235 -5.45 -2.66 -1.31
CA TRP A 235 -6.37 -3.38 -2.17
C TRP A 235 -7.78 -2.77 -2.16
N GLN A 236 -8.41 -2.68 -3.33
CA GLN A 236 -9.78 -2.25 -3.51
C GLN A 236 -10.50 -3.16 -4.50
N TYR A 237 -11.57 -3.80 -4.05
CA TYR A 237 -12.49 -4.53 -4.93
C TYR A 237 -13.22 -3.59 -5.89
N TYR A 238 -13.44 -4.05 -7.12
CA TYR A 238 -14.35 -3.39 -8.07
C TYR A 238 -15.81 -3.52 -7.60
N ASP A 239 -16.17 -4.71 -7.12
CA ASP A 239 -17.43 -5.00 -6.46
C ASP A 239 -17.13 -5.82 -5.19
N SER A 240 -17.48 -5.29 -4.01
CA SER A 240 -17.22 -5.95 -2.74
C SER A 240 -18.00 -7.26 -2.55
N SER A 241 -19.04 -7.52 -3.35
CA SER A 241 -19.78 -8.79 -3.34
C SER A 241 -19.09 -9.89 -4.16
N ILE A 242 -18.14 -9.53 -5.04
CA ILE A 242 -17.41 -10.45 -5.89
C ILE A 242 -15.94 -10.46 -5.46
N THR A 243 -15.59 -11.35 -4.55
CA THR A 243 -14.23 -11.44 -4.00
C THR A 243 -13.37 -12.53 -4.65
N GLN A 244 -13.99 -13.41 -5.45
CA GLN A 244 -13.35 -14.49 -6.17
C GLN A 244 -14.01 -14.73 -7.52
N ILE A 245 -13.21 -15.05 -8.55
CA ILE A 245 -13.66 -15.50 -9.86
C ILE A 245 -12.88 -16.73 -10.33
N PRO A 246 -13.47 -17.55 -11.22
CA PRO A 246 -12.73 -18.62 -11.89
C PRO A 246 -11.49 -18.08 -12.59
N GLN A 247 -10.39 -18.81 -12.48
CA GLN A 247 -9.13 -18.49 -13.16
C GLN A 247 -8.91 -19.50 -14.27
N THR A 248 -8.41 -19.05 -15.42
CA THR A 248 -8.00 -19.91 -16.54
C THR A 248 -6.51 -20.23 -16.52
N PHE A 249 -5.72 -19.46 -15.78
CA PHE A 249 -4.29 -19.63 -15.65
C PHE A 249 -3.95 -20.58 -14.49
N ASN A 250 -3.08 -21.57 -14.75
CA ASN A 250 -2.52 -22.44 -13.70
C ASN A 250 -1.26 -21.80 -13.12
N TYR A 251 -1.40 -21.18 -11.94
CA TYR A 251 -0.32 -20.55 -11.18
C TYR A 251 0.69 -21.54 -10.59
N ALA A 252 0.42 -22.85 -10.59
CA ALA A 252 1.35 -23.88 -10.14
C ALA A 252 2.22 -24.46 -11.27
N ALA A 253 1.81 -24.26 -12.53
CA ALA A 253 2.44 -24.89 -13.68
C ALA A 253 3.94 -24.56 -13.76
N ASN A 254 4.76 -25.59 -14.01
CA ASN A 254 6.22 -25.52 -14.18
C ASN A 254 7.04 -25.03 -12.96
N LYS A 255 6.41 -24.61 -11.86
CA LYS A 255 7.12 -24.23 -10.62
C LYS A 255 7.67 -25.47 -9.92
N THR A 256 8.99 -25.55 -9.81
CA THR A 256 9.68 -26.70 -9.20
C THR A 256 10.14 -26.42 -7.78
N LYS A 257 10.49 -25.16 -7.46
CA LYS A 257 10.99 -24.75 -6.14
C LYS A 257 9.83 -24.43 -5.20
N LYS A 258 10.04 -24.68 -3.90
CA LYS A 258 8.97 -24.56 -2.90
C LYS A 258 8.87 -23.15 -2.35
N VAL A 259 9.77 -22.77 -1.45
CA VAL A 259 9.65 -21.50 -0.71
C VAL A 259 10.87 -20.61 -0.98
N ALA A 260 10.63 -19.36 -1.37
CA ALA A 260 11.65 -18.32 -1.42
C ALA A 260 11.49 -17.33 -0.26
N TRP A 261 12.60 -16.76 0.22
CA TRP A 261 12.57 -15.67 1.19
C TRP A 261 13.64 -14.62 0.91
N PHE A 262 13.22 -13.36 0.72
CA PHE A 262 14.16 -12.24 0.52
C PHE A 262 14.33 -11.48 1.83
N VAL A 263 15.52 -11.55 2.42
CA VAL A 263 15.76 -11.01 3.76
C VAL A 263 17.18 -10.48 3.95
N SER A 264 17.28 -9.28 4.52
CA SER A 264 18.54 -8.60 4.82
C SER A 264 18.71 -8.16 6.27
N ASN A 265 17.62 -8.07 7.06
CA ASN A 265 17.70 -7.84 8.50
C ASN A 265 17.69 -9.18 9.25
N CYS A 266 18.87 -9.60 9.73
CA CYS A 266 19.08 -10.89 10.37
C CYS A 266 18.87 -10.85 11.90
N HIS A 267 18.64 -9.66 12.46
CA HIS A 267 18.37 -9.44 13.88
C HIS A 267 17.03 -8.69 14.05
N PRO A 268 15.91 -9.31 13.62
CA PRO A 268 14.59 -8.70 13.74
C PRO A 268 14.13 -8.64 15.20
N ARG A 269 13.06 -7.89 15.46
CA ARG A 269 12.43 -7.78 16.79
C ARG A 269 11.36 -8.85 17.04
N ASN A 270 11.26 -9.83 16.13
CA ASN A 270 10.38 -11.00 16.23
C ASN A 270 11.15 -12.30 15.93
N GLN A 271 10.43 -13.44 15.96
CA GLN A 271 11.02 -14.78 15.80
C GLN A 271 11.13 -15.27 14.35
N ARG A 272 10.98 -14.40 13.34
CA ARG A 272 10.90 -14.82 11.92
C ARG A 272 12.11 -15.63 11.43
N MET A 273 13.31 -15.34 11.94
CA MET A 273 14.53 -16.08 11.59
C MET A 273 14.48 -17.51 12.13
N ASN A 274 14.03 -17.68 13.38
CA ASN A 274 13.91 -19.00 14.00
C ASN A 274 12.80 -19.80 13.34
N TYR A 275 11.66 -19.17 13.05
CA TYR A 275 10.55 -19.81 12.35
C TYR A 275 10.95 -20.30 10.96
N ALA A 276 11.61 -19.44 10.16
CA ALA A 276 12.07 -19.83 8.83
C ALA A 276 13.08 -20.99 8.87
N ARG A 277 14.03 -20.98 9.81
CA ARG A 277 15.00 -22.08 10.00
C ARG A 277 14.34 -23.39 10.41
N GLU A 278 13.35 -23.35 11.30
CA GLU A 278 12.58 -24.54 11.66
C GLU A 278 11.76 -25.05 10.47
N LEU A 279 11.12 -24.16 9.71
CA LEU A 279 10.40 -24.54 8.49
C LEU A 279 11.32 -25.21 7.46
N SER A 280 12.56 -24.72 7.29
CA SER A 280 13.56 -25.30 6.38
C SER A 280 13.91 -26.76 6.65
N LYS A 281 13.60 -27.29 7.84
CA LYS A 281 13.82 -28.72 8.16
C LYS A 281 12.78 -29.64 7.51
N TYR A 282 11.63 -29.10 7.12
CA TYR A 282 10.47 -29.86 6.67
C TYR A 282 10.08 -29.58 5.21
N ILE A 283 10.51 -28.46 4.65
CA ILE A 283 10.31 -28.08 3.26
C ILE A 283 11.50 -27.23 2.76
N GLN A 284 11.78 -27.26 1.45
CA GLN A 284 12.82 -26.42 0.85
C GLN A 284 12.50 -24.94 1.07
N VAL A 285 13.41 -24.22 1.71
CA VAL A 285 13.35 -22.76 1.87
C VAL A 285 14.67 -22.15 1.38
N ASP A 286 14.59 -21.44 0.27
CA ASP A 286 15.72 -20.77 -0.37
C ASP A 286 15.78 -19.31 0.14
N ILE A 287 16.83 -19.02 0.92
CA ILE A 287 17.00 -17.72 1.59
C ILE A 287 17.96 -16.84 0.81
N TYR A 288 17.44 -15.74 0.27
CA TYR A 288 18.19 -14.74 -0.48
C TYR A 288 18.46 -13.50 0.35
N GLY A 289 19.66 -12.92 0.17
CA GLY A 289 20.02 -11.62 0.74
C GLY A 289 21.20 -11.71 1.70
N ALA A 290 21.19 -10.90 2.76
CA ALA A 290 22.29 -10.86 3.72
C ALA A 290 22.21 -11.99 4.77
N CYS A 291 21.02 -12.59 4.94
CA CYS A 291 20.78 -13.61 5.98
C CYS A 291 20.77 -15.04 5.43
N GLY A 292 21.09 -15.24 4.16
CA GLY A 292 21.13 -16.54 3.49
C GLY A 292 22.31 -16.67 2.54
N SER A 293 22.44 -17.84 1.93
CA SER A 293 23.52 -18.17 0.99
C SER A 293 23.25 -17.68 -0.43
N LEU A 294 21.99 -17.44 -0.80
CA LEU A 294 21.59 -17.00 -2.13
C LEU A 294 21.56 -15.48 -2.24
N ARG A 295 21.65 -14.96 -3.47
CA ARG A 295 21.77 -13.52 -3.72
C ARG A 295 20.63 -13.02 -4.60
N CYS A 296 20.01 -11.95 -4.13
CA CYS A 296 19.09 -11.11 -4.89
C CYS A 296 19.46 -9.65 -4.60
N PRO A 297 20.46 -9.08 -5.28
CA PRO A 297 20.86 -7.70 -5.06
C PRO A 297 19.77 -6.76 -5.58
N ARG A 298 19.61 -5.59 -4.94
CA ARG A 298 18.58 -4.60 -5.33
C ARG A 298 18.73 -4.12 -6.78
N SER A 299 19.94 -4.15 -7.34
CA SER A 299 20.19 -3.81 -8.75
C SER A 299 19.62 -4.83 -9.74
N GLN A 300 19.22 -6.02 -9.27
CA GLN A 300 18.64 -7.11 -10.08
C GLN A 300 17.27 -7.52 -9.52
N SER A 301 16.55 -6.60 -8.86
CA SER A 301 15.26 -6.91 -8.25
C SER A 301 14.27 -7.52 -9.24
N GLN A 302 14.21 -7.01 -10.47
CA GLN A 302 13.33 -7.53 -11.50
C GLN A 302 13.59 -9.01 -11.80
N THR A 303 14.85 -9.40 -12.05
CA THR A 303 15.21 -10.80 -12.29
C THR A 303 14.85 -11.71 -11.11
N CYS A 304 14.95 -11.20 -9.87
CA CYS A 304 14.52 -11.98 -8.73
C CYS A 304 13.00 -12.16 -8.65
N PHE A 305 12.25 -11.13 -9.05
CA PHE A 305 10.80 -11.16 -9.10
C PHE A 305 10.29 -12.08 -10.22
N ASP A 306 10.91 -12.04 -11.39
CA ASP A 306 10.63 -12.97 -12.49
C ASP A 306 10.88 -14.42 -12.03
N MET A 307 11.96 -14.65 -11.28
CA MET A 307 12.25 -15.94 -10.65
C MET A 307 11.18 -16.36 -9.62
N LEU A 308 10.59 -15.45 -8.84
CA LEU A 308 9.44 -15.80 -7.99
C LEU A 308 8.22 -16.21 -8.82
N ASP A 309 7.97 -15.51 -9.93
CA ASP A 309 6.87 -15.79 -10.84
C ASP A 309 6.99 -17.15 -11.54
N GLU A 310 8.21 -17.57 -11.88
CA GLU A 310 8.45 -18.75 -12.71
C GLU A 310 8.82 -20.00 -11.90
N ASP A 311 9.63 -19.86 -10.85
CA ASP A 311 10.24 -21.03 -10.20
C ASP A 311 9.54 -21.47 -8.91
N TYR A 312 8.98 -20.53 -8.13
CA TYR A 312 8.58 -20.76 -6.74
C TYR A 312 7.06 -20.81 -6.53
N LYS A 313 6.58 -21.77 -5.75
CA LYS A 313 5.17 -21.81 -5.32
C LYS A 313 4.86 -20.87 -4.15
N PHE A 314 5.79 -20.69 -3.22
CA PHE A 314 5.54 -19.93 -2.00
C PHE A 314 6.61 -18.86 -1.75
N TYR A 315 6.21 -17.78 -1.09
CA TYR A 315 7.10 -16.70 -0.69
C TYR A 315 6.88 -16.32 0.78
N LEU A 316 7.96 -16.27 1.57
CA LEU A 316 7.88 -15.79 2.96
C LEU A 316 7.83 -14.26 2.99
N ALA A 317 6.64 -13.71 3.16
CA ALA A 317 6.40 -12.29 3.36
C ALA A 317 6.47 -11.93 4.87
N PHE A 318 7.59 -12.25 5.51
CA PHE A 318 7.77 -12.08 6.95
C PHE A 318 8.24 -10.67 7.32
N GLU A 319 7.44 -9.95 8.11
CA GLU A 319 7.78 -8.66 8.65
C GLU A 319 8.85 -8.74 9.73
N ASN A 320 9.55 -7.62 9.96
CA ASN A 320 10.66 -7.56 10.91
C ASN A 320 10.22 -7.47 12.38
N SER A 321 8.93 -7.28 12.62
CA SER A 321 8.31 -7.04 13.93
C SER A 321 6.86 -7.50 13.90
N ASN A 322 6.34 -7.98 15.02
CA ASN A 322 4.92 -8.29 15.15
C ASN A 322 4.21 -7.08 15.75
N CYS A 323 3.54 -6.29 14.91
CA CYS A 323 2.86 -5.07 15.30
C CYS A 323 1.51 -4.93 14.60
N LYS A 324 0.50 -4.44 15.32
CA LYS A 324 -0.85 -4.18 14.81
C LYS A 324 -0.78 -3.43 13.48
N ASP A 325 -1.50 -3.91 12.47
CA ASP A 325 -1.59 -3.35 11.12
C ASP A 325 -0.25 -3.24 10.33
N TYR A 326 0.89 -3.70 10.86
CA TYR A 326 2.19 -3.56 10.17
C TYR A 326 2.34 -4.62 9.07
N ILE A 327 1.93 -4.24 7.86
CA ILE A 327 1.97 -5.06 6.65
C ILE A 327 2.60 -4.21 5.53
N THR A 328 3.69 -4.69 4.93
CA THR A 328 4.53 -3.85 4.07
C THR A 328 4.66 -4.37 2.64
N GLU A 329 5.60 -3.81 1.87
CA GLU A 329 5.97 -4.24 0.52
C GLU A 329 6.28 -5.73 0.42
N LYS A 330 6.73 -6.38 1.51
CA LYS A 330 7.01 -7.82 1.52
C LYS A 330 5.75 -8.62 1.18
N PHE A 331 4.62 -8.21 1.74
CA PHE A 331 3.35 -8.86 1.45
C PHE A 331 2.74 -8.37 0.14
N PHE A 332 2.59 -7.05 0.01
CA PHE A 332 1.81 -6.49 -1.09
C PHE A 332 2.56 -6.50 -2.43
N VAL A 333 3.81 -6.07 -2.44
CA VAL A 333 4.60 -5.93 -3.68
C VAL A 333 5.26 -7.26 -4.02
N ASN A 334 6.09 -7.81 -3.13
CA ASN A 334 6.85 -9.02 -3.41
C ASN A 334 5.98 -10.29 -3.42
N GLY A 335 4.89 -10.29 -2.64
CA GLY A 335 3.95 -11.41 -2.57
C GLY A 335 2.82 -11.27 -3.59
N LEU A 336 1.81 -10.45 -3.28
CA LEU A 336 0.58 -10.35 -4.08
C LEU A 336 0.80 -9.73 -5.47
N GLY A 337 1.86 -8.93 -5.65
CA GLY A 337 2.28 -8.39 -6.95
C GLY A 337 2.77 -9.45 -7.93
N HIS A 338 3.06 -10.66 -7.46
CA HIS A 338 3.60 -11.77 -8.24
C HIS A 338 2.66 -12.98 -8.24
N ASN A 339 3.03 -14.01 -9.01
CA ASN A 339 2.34 -15.28 -9.23
C ASN A 339 2.85 -16.33 -8.22
N VAL A 340 2.97 -15.93 -6.96
CA VAL A 340 3.46 -16.76 -5.85
C VAL A 340 2.49 -16.64 -4.69
N LEU A 341 2.32 -17.70 -3.89
CA LEU A 341 1.44 -17.67 -2.72
C LEU A 341 2.21 -17.15 -1.49
N PRO A 342 1.85 -15.96 -0.93
CA PRO A 342 2.55 -15.42 0.22
C PRO A 342 2.20 -16.16 1.51
N ILE A 343 3.22 -16.46 2.31
CA ILE A 343 3.13 -16.94 3.68
C ILE A 343 3.56 -15.78 4.58
N VAL A 344 2.68 -15.34 5.47
CA VAL A 344 2.83 -14.07 6.20
C VAL A 344 3.07 -14.30 7.69
N MET A 345 3.86 -13.39 8.27
CA MET A 345 4.11 -13.24 9.71
C MET A 345 4.37 -11.76 9.97
N GLY A 346 3.76 -11.18 11.00
CA GLY A 346 3.94 -9.77 11.34
C GLY A 346 2.74 -9.23 12.09
N ALA A 347 1.84 -8.57 11.39
CA ALA A 347 0.56 -8.11 11.95
C ALA A 347 -0.34 -9.26 12.42
N HIS A 348 -1.40 -8.93 13.15
CA HIS A 348 -2.36 -9.92 13.64
C HIS A 348 -3.10 -10.58 12.44
N PRO A 349 -3.53 -11.85 12.53
CA PRO A 349 -4.33 -12.49 11.47
C PRO A 349 -5.53 -11.64 11.01
N THR A 350 -6.21 -10.97 11.94
CA THR A 350 -7.35 -10.09 11.62
C THR A 350 -6.95 -8.85 10.82
N ASP A 351 -5.72 -8.38 10.98
CA ASP A 351 -5.21 -7.19 10.27
C ASP A 351 -4.90 -7.54 8.82
N TYR A 352 -4.29 -8.71 8.59
CA TYR A 352 -4.13 -9.26 7.24
C TYR A 352 -5.49 -9.52 6.58
N ALA A 353 -6.44 -10.13 7.29
CA ALA A 353 -7.78 -10.42 6.75
C ALA A 353 -8.54 -9.16 6.30
N ARG A 354 -8.31 -8.01 6.95
CA ARG A 354 -8.91 -6.72 6.58
C ARG A 354 -8.19 -6.01 5.44
N SER A 355 -6.92 -6.33 5.21
CA SER A 355 -6.04 -5.58 4.29
C SER A 355 -5.78 -6.33 2.98
N ALA A 356 -5.90 -7.66 2.99
CA ALA A 356 -5.62 -8.53 1.87
C ALA A 356 -6.90 -8.83 1.06
N PRO A 357 -6.75 -9.15 -0.24
CA PRO A 357 -7.80 -9.85 -0.96
C PRO A 357 -8.15 -11.18 -0.25
N TYR A 358 -9.42 -11.53 -0.29
CA TYR A 358 -9.96 -12.76 0.28
C TYR A 358 -9.21 -14.00 -0.22
N ARG A 359 -8.74 -14.80 0.74
CA ARG A 359 -8.04 -16.08 0.51
C ARG A 359 -6.84 -15.94 -0.45
N SER A 360 -6.02 -14.91 -0.26
CA SER A 360 -4.85 -14.63 -1.11
C SER A 360 -3.50 -14.99 -0.49
N TYR A 361 -3.48 -15.56 0.72
CA TYR A 361 -2.27 -15.77 1.52
C TYR A 361 -2.48 -16.85 2.58
N ILE A 362 -1.40 -17.27 3.23
CA ILE A 362 -1.39 -18.19 4.37
C ILE A 362 -0.78 -17.48 5.58
N HIS A 363 -1.40 -17.54 6.76
CA HIS A 363 -0.84 -16.95 7.97
C HIS A 363 -0.18 -18.02 8.85
N VAL A 364 1.03 -17.77 9.36
CA VAL A 364 1.74 -18.75 10.20
C VAL A 364 0.99 -19.14 11.48
N ASP A 365 0.30 -18.18 12.10
CA ASP A 365 -0.54 -18.41 13.30
C ASP A 365 -1.85 -19.19 13.02
N GLU A 366 -2.07 -19.70 11.80
CA GLU A 366 -3.13 -20.68 11.51
C GLU A 366 -2.69 -22.12 11.84
N PHE A 367 -1.39 -22.34 12.09
CA PHE A 367 -0.79 -23.65 12.34
C PHE A 367 -0.23 -23.73 13.75
N GLU A 368 -0.20 -24.91 14.34
CA GLU A 368 0.42 -25.20 15.64
C GLU A 368 1.94 -25.10 15.58
N SER A 369 2.56 -25.40 14.43
CA SER A 369 4.01 -25.39 14.26
C SER A 369 4.47 -25.17 12.82
N PRO A 370 5.75 -24.79 12.60
CA PRO A 370 6.36 -24.78 11.27
C PRO A 370 6.28 -26.13 10.53
N LYS A 371 6.26 -27.25 11.26
CA LYS A 371 6.11 -28.59 10.68
C LYS A 371 4.73 -28.78 10.08
N GLU A 372 3.68 -28.42 10.82
CA GLU A 372 2.30 -28.54 10.33
C GLU A 372 2.07 -27.61 9.13
N LEU A 373 2.62 -26.39 9.16
CA LEU A 373 2.64 -25.52 8.00
C LEU A 373 3.31 -26.22 6.80
N ALA A 374 4.49 -26.83 6.98
CA ALA A 374 5.17 -27.54 5.89
C ALA A 374 4.33 -28.70 5.33
N GLU A 375 3.63 -29.45 6.17
CA GLU A 375 2.71 -30.52 5.75
C GLU A 375 1.58 -29.96 4.89
N TYR A 376 1.02 -28.80 5.25
CA TYR A 376 0.03 -28.10 4.44
C TYR A 376 0.59 -27.59 3.10
N LEU A 377 1.81 -27.05 3.10
CA LEU A 377 2.47 -26.60 1.86
C LEU A 377 2.77 -27.77 0.91
N HIS A 378 3.16 -28.94 1.43
CA HIS A 378 3.30 -30.16 0.63
C HIS A 378 1.98 -30.65 0.05
N ARG A 379 0.86 -30.46 0.77
CA ARG A 379 -0.48 -30.75 0.23
C ARG A 379 -0.81 -29.81 -0.93
N LEU A 380 -0.59 -28.51 -0.77
CA LEU A 380 -0.77 -27.52 -1.85
C LEU A 380 0.14 -27.80 -3.05
N ASP A 381 1.36 -28.25 -2.80
CA ASP A 381 2.30 -28.56 -3.87
C ASP A 381 1.84 -29.72 -4.77
N ARG A 382 1.11 -30.69 -4.21
CA ARG A 382 0.62 -31.90 -4.88
C ARG A 382 -0.78 -31.74 -5.48
N ASP A 383 -1.48 -30.65 -5.18
CA ASP A 383 -2.85 -30.38 -5.57
C ASP A 383 -2.93 -28.99 -6.21
N ASP A 384 -2.77 -28.95 -7.52
CA ASP A 384 -2.80 -27.72 -8.30
C ASP A 384 -4.15 -26.99 -8.15
N ASP A 385 -5.28 -27.70 -8.08
CA ASP A 385 -6.59 -27.07 -7.93
C ASP A 385 -6.70 -26.34 -6.58
N LEU A 386 -6.21 -26.98 -5.50
CA LEU A 386 -6.18 -26.37 -4.18
C LEU A 386 -5.22 -25.18 -4.13
N TYR A 387 -4.03 -25.27 -4.73
CA TYR A 387 -3.10 -24.14 -4.82
C TYR A 387 -3.71 -22.98 -5.63
N ASN A 388 -4.26 -23.24 -6.81
CA ASN A 388 -4.88 -22.24 -7.67
C ASN A 388 -6.11 -21.57 -7.04
N SER A 389 -6.77 -22.22 -6.07
CA SER A 389 -7.87 -21.62 -5.31
C SER A 389 -7.48 -20.33 -4.57
N TYR A 390 -6.20 -20.15 -4.24
CA TYR A 390 -5.66 -18.94 -3.60
C TYR A 390 -5.46 -17.75 -4.56
N PHE A 391 -5.63 -17.96 -5.87
CA PHE A 391 -5.45 -16.92 -6.88
C PHE A 391 -6.77 -16.42 -7.46
N ARG A 392 -7.91 -16.96 -6.99
CA ARG A 392 -9.25 -16.58 -7.48
C ARG A 392 -9.60 -15.10 -7.22
N TRP A 393 -8.90 -14.42 -6.33
CA TRP A 393 -9.07 -12.98 -6.11
C TRP A 393 -8.51 -12.12 -7.27
N LYS A 394 -7.59 -12.64 -8.08
CA LYS A 394 -7.01 -11.87 -9.20
C LYS A 394 -8.11 -11.53 -10.20
N GLY A 395 -8.16 -10.26 -10.59
CA GLY A 395 -9.22 -9.70 -11.46
C GLY A 395 -10.43 -9.11 -10.73
N THR A 396 -10.57 -9.31 -9.41
CA THR A 396 -11.71 -8.79 -8.64
C THR A 396 -11.53 -7.36 -8.13
N GLY A 397 -10.34 -6.80 -8.28
CA GLY A 397 -9.98 -5.47 -7.79
C GLY A 397 -8.61 -5.01 -8.28
N GLU A 398 -8.08 -3.98 -7.63
CA GLU A 398 -6.75 -3.44 -7.88
C GLU A 398 -6.12 -2.84 -6.62
N PHE A 399 -4.79 -2.71 -6.62
CA PHE A 399 -4.09 -1.86 -5.66
C PHE A 399 -4.24 -0.40 -6.08
N ILE A 400 -4.82 0.43 -5.20
CA ILE A 400 -5.09 1.84 -5.50
C ILE A 400 -3.99 2.75 -4.93
N ASN A 401 -3.68 3.81 -5.67
CA ASN A 401 -2.96 4.93 -5.10
C ASN A 401 -3.87 5.62 -4.08
N THR A 402 -3.38 5.80 -2.85
CA THR A 402 -4.18 6.42 -1.79
C THR A 402 -4.18 7.95 -1.84
N TYR A 403 -3.46 8.56 -2.79
CA TYR A 403 -3.32 10.01 -3.00
C TYR A 403 -3.19 10.78 -1.67
N PHE A 404 -2.16 10.43 -0.90
CA PHE A 404 -1.92 10.93 0.45
C PHE A 404 -2.11 12.45 0.57
N TRP A 405 -1.49 13.22 -0.32
CA TRP A 405 -1.58 14.68 -0.31
C TRP A 405 -2.99 15.20 -0.61
N CYS A 406 -3.73 14.60 -1.55
CA CYS A 406 -5.13 14.96 -1.77
C CYS A 406 -5.98 14.78 -0.50
N ARG A 407 -5.76 13.69 0.23
CA ARG A 407 -6.48 13.42 1.49
C ARG A 407 -6.09 14.40 2.58
N VAL A 408 -4.79 14.67 2.78
CA VAL A 408 -4.32 15.67 3.75
C VAL A 408 -4.92 17.04 3.44
N CYS A 409 -4.93 17.45 2.17
CA CYS A 409 -5.52 18.73 1.78
C CYS A 409 -7.03 18.76 2.07
N ALA A 410 -7.77 17.74 1.63
CA ALA A 410 -9.21 17.63 1.89
C ALA A 410 -9.53 17.70 3.38
N MET A 411 -8.74 17.02 4.22
CA MET A 411 -8.92 16.98 5.67
C MET A 411 -8.52 18.29 6.37
N LEU A 412 -7.62 19.09 5.82
CA LEU A 412 -7.32 20.44 6.34
C LEU A 412 -8.43 21.46 6.06
N HIS A 413 -9.26 21.20 5.06
CA HIS A 413 -10.45 21.97 4.77
C HIS A 413 -11.70 21.45 5.47
N ASP A 414 -11.54 20.45 6.33
CA ASP A 414 -12.62 19.88 7.10
C ASP A 414 -13.02 20.78 8.30
N ASP A 415 -14.31 20.85 8.61
CA ASP A 415 -14.88 21.66 9.69
C ASP A 415 -14.79 20.99 11.09
N ARG A 416 -13.75 20.18 11.30
CA ARG A 416 -13.55 19.43 12.55
C ARG A 416 -13.04 20.32 13.69
N LEU A 417 -13.53 20.05 14.89
CA LEU A 417 -13.00 20.62 16.13
C LEU A 417 -11.55 20.18 16.37
N PRO A 418 -10.66 21.08 16.83
CA PRO A 418 -9.28 20.72 17.15
C PRO A 418 -9.20 19.54 18.13
N LYS A 419 -8.32 18.59 17.85
CA LYS A 419 -7.99 17.48 18.75
C LYS A 419 -6.49 17.36 18.95
N TYR A 420 -6.08 16.69 20.02
CA TYR A 420 -4.69 16.31 20.25
C TYR A 420 -4.63 14.97 20.98
N TYR A 421 -3.53 14.24 20.80
CA TYR A 421 -3.23 13.04 21.56
C TYR A 421 -2.74 13.45 22.95
N LYS A 422 -3.34 12.90 24.02
CA LYS A 422 -2.85 13.10 25.39
C LYS A 422 -1.41 12.59 25.53
N ASP A 423 -1.19 11.36 25.05
CA ASP A 423 0.13 10.81 24.80
C ASP A 423 0.10 10.02 23.48
N VAL A 424 0.81 10.53 22.47
CA VAL A 424 0.92 9.85 21.17
C VAL A 424 1.76 8.58 21.27
N ASN A 425 2.63 8.46 22.28
CA ASN A 425 3.41 7.24 22.50
C ASN A 425 2.54 6.13 23.09
N GLU A 426 1.63 6.43 24.00
CA GLU A 426 0.66 5.42 24.47
C GLU A 426 -0.14 4.87 23.30
N TRP A 427 -0.63 5.73 22.40
CA TRP A 427 -1.29 5.29 21.18
C TRP A 427 -0.35 4.46 20.29
N TRP A 428 0.85 4.95 19.97
CA TRP A 428 1.74 4.37 18.94
C TRP A 428 2.52 3.13 19.40
N ARG A 429 2.96 3.10 20.66
CA ARG A 429 3.89 2.10 21.22
C ARG A 429 3.46 1.59 22.60
N GLY A 430 2.18 1.77 22.94
CA GLY A 430 1.61 1.24 24.18
C GLY A 430 1.45 -0.29 24.17
N GLU A 431 0.93 -0.79 25.28
CA GLU A 431 0.69 -2.22 25.47
C GLU A 431 -0.26 -2.79 24.39
N GLY A 432 0.04 -4.00 23.92
CA GLY A 432 -0.76 -4.70 22.91
C GLY A 432 -0.64 -4.16 21.48
N VAL A 433 0.16 -3.10 21.24
CA VAL A 433 0.43 -2.63 19.87
C VAL A 433 1.41 -3.53 19.14
N CYS A 434 2.45 -3.99 19.84
CA CYS A 434 3.43 -4.93 19.31
C CYS A 434 3.73 -6.02 20.33
N THR A 435 4.17 -7.17 19.84
CA THR A 435 4.63 -8.32 20.65
C THR A 435 5.94 -8.86 20.09
N THR A 436 6.76 -9.49 20.93
CA THR A 436 8.00 -10.17 20.51
C THR A 436 7.74 -11.63 20.12
N ASN A 437 6.65 -12.21 20.62
CA ASN A 437 6.22 -13.59 20.38
C ASN A 437 5.07 -13.64 19.36
N SER A 438 4.52 -14.83 19.10
CA SER A 438 3.31 -14.95 18.26
C SER A 438 2.12 -14.21 18.89
N TRP A 439 1.14 -13.82 18.06
CA TRP A 439 -0.07 -13.20 18.58
C TRP A 439 -0.89 -14.17 19.42
N ARG A 440 -0.90 -15.45 19.02
CA ARG A 440 -1.53 -16.53 19.79
C ARG A 440 -0.98 -16.64 21.22
N GLU A 441 0.34 -16.64 21.38
CA GLU A 441 0.97 -16.68 22.72
C GLU A 441 0.67 -15.42 23.54
N HIS A 442 0.67 -14.27 22.89
CA HIS A 442 0.36 -12.99 23.53
C HIS A 442 -1.09 -12.97 24.07
N GLU A 443 -2.06 -13.41 23.27
CA GLU A 443 -3.46 -13.52 23.69
C GLU A 443 -3.66 -14.53 24.81
N PHE A 444 -2.99 -15.69 24.73
CA PHE A 444 -3.02 -16.70 25.79
C PHE A 444 -2.51 -16.12 27.11
N THR A 445 -1.34 -15.47 27.09
CA THR A 445 -0.73 -14.85 28.28
C THR A 445 -1.64 -13.78 28.88
N ARG A 446 -2.25 -12.93 28.04
CA ARG A 446 -3.18 -11.89 28.49
C ARG A 446 -4.46 -12.46 29.11
N SER A 447 -4.95 -13.57 28.55
CA SER A 447 -6.14 -14.25 29.11
C SER A 447 -5.86 -14.87 30.49
N GLN A 448 -4.62 -15.31 30.74
CA GLN A 448 -4.21 -15.84 32.04
C GLN A 448 -4.04 -14.73 33.08
N SER A 449 -3.43 -13.59 32.72
CA SER A 449 -3.27 -12.47 33.65
C SER A 449 -4.62 -11.91 34.11
N GLN A 450 -5.59 -11.79 33.20
CA GLN A 450 -6.94 -11.33 33.51
C GLN A 450 -7.75 -12.29 34.39
N ARG A 451 -7.41 -13.58 34.44
CA ARG A 451 -8.05 -14.56 35.34
C ARG A 451 -7.47 -14.55 36.75
N ASN A 452 -6.27 -13.97 36.92
CA ASN A 452 -5.54 -13.94 38.18
C ASN A 452 -5.63 -12.57 38.90
N THR A 453 -6.36 -11.62 38.31
CA THR A 453 -6.71 -10.29 38.86
C THR A 453 -8.21 -10.24 39.09
#